data_AF-A0A315Y4A0-F1
#
_entry.id   AF-A0A315Y4A0-F1
#
_cell.length_a   1.000
_cell.length_b   1.000
_cell.length_c   1.000
_cell.angle_alpha   90.00
_cell.angle_beta   90.00
_cell.angle_gamma   90.00
#
_symmetry.space_group_name_H-M   'P 1'
#
loop_
_entity.id
_entity.type
_entity.pdbx_description
1 polymer ?
#
loop_
_entity_poly.entity_id
_entity_poly.type
_entity_poly.pdbx_seq_one_letter_code
_entity_poly.pdbx_strand_id
1 'polypeptide(L)'
;MANILMVYYSRKGENYWNGGLKTITKGNTERVAEFIQNAVGGELFEVDTVKPYSESYMTCIEEAKQELRSKARPEIKEYPDNFEDYDTIFVGYPNWWGTMPMCMFTLLEKYDLTGKTIIPFCTNEGSGMGSSERDLKALCKGATVKAGLSVHGAEAAESESKVAAWAKKNV
;
A
#
# COMPACT_ATOMS: atom_id res chain seq x y z
N MET A 1 -13.18 -16.85 12.04
CA MET A 1 -11.92 -16.30 11.49
C MET A 1 -12.22 -14.88 11.11
N ALA A 2 -11.32 -13.92 11.39
CA ALA A 2 -11.53 -12.54 10.97
C ALA A 2 -11.58 -12.48 9.44
N ASN A 3 -12.51 -11.70 8.88
CA ASN A 3 -12.55 -11.44 7.45
C ASN A 3 -11.44 -10.43 7.11
N ILE A 4 -10.48 -10.86 6.29
CA ILE A 4 -9.28 -10.10 5.97
C ILE A 4 -9.34 -9.63 4.52
N LEU A 5 -9.11 -8.33 4.31
CA LEU A 5 -8.89 -7.73 3.00
C LEU A 5 -7.50 -7.09 2.95
N MET A 6 -6.79 -7.29 1.85
CA MET A 6 -5.54 -6.62 1.54
C MET A 6 -5.77 -5.70 0.35
N VAL A 7 -5.97 -4.41 0.63
CA VAL A 7 -5.98 -3.36 -0.39
C VAL A 7 -4.58 -2.85 -0.61
N TYR A 8 -4.12 -2.78 -1.86
CA TYR A 8 -2.78 -2.27 -2.14
C TYR A 8 -2.67 -1.57 -3.49
N TYR A 9 -1.82 -0.54 -3.56
CA TYR A 9 -1.36 0.00 -4.83
C TYR A 9 0.06 -0.50 -5.10
N SER A 10 0.38 -0.91 -6.32
CA SER A 10 1.69 -1.45 -6.68
C SER A 10 2.13 -0.99 -8.06
N ARG A 11 3.28 -0.31 -8.13
CA ARG A 11 3.79 0.21 -9.41
C ARG A 11 4.71 -0.78 -10.12
N LYS A 12 4.39 -1.04 -11.39
CA LYS A 12 5.23 -1.75 -12.37
C LYS A 12 6.05 -0.74 -13.20
N GLY A 13 6.91 -1.20 -14.11
CA GLY A 13 7.77 -0.32 -14.92
C GLY A 13 9.08 0.09 -14.22
N GLU A 14 9.63 1.25 -14.56
CA GLU A 14 10.95 1.70 -14.07
C GLU A 14 10.89 2.16 -12.62
N ASN A 15 11.48 1.42 -11.68
CA ASN A 15 11.50 1.74 -10.26
C ASN A 15 12.92 2.08 -9.79
N TYR A 16 13.03 2.92 -8.76
CA TYR A 16 14.30 3.10 -8.06
C TYR A 16 14.71 1.82 -7.35
N TRP A 17 16.00 1.50 -7.42
CA TRP A 17 16.53 0.20 -7.02
C TRP A 17 17.99 0.36 -6.60
N ASN A 18 18.27 0.38 -5.30
CA ASN A 18 19.64 0.44 -4.75
C ASN A 18 20.53 1.53 -5.39
N GLY A 19 20.02 2.75 -5.55
CA GLY A 19 20.79 3.85 -6.17
C GLY A 19 20.69 3.95 -7.69
N GLY A 20 20.05 2.98 -8.35
CA GLY A 20 19.82 2.96 -9.79
C GLY A 20 18.33 2.86 -10.15
N LEU A 21 18.07 2.64 -11.43
CA LEU A 21 16.73 2.38 -11.97
C LEU A 21 16.66 0.94 -12.49
N LYS A 22 15.54 0.27 -12.24
CA LYS A 22 15.28 -1.09 -12.71
C LYS A 22 13.84 -1.22 -13.17
N THR A 23 13.64 -1.73 -14.37
CA THR A 23 12.31 -2.08 -14.87
C THR A 23 11.85 -3.39 -14.27
N ILE A 24 10.66 -3.40 -13.68
CA ILE A 24 10.02 -4.58 -13.10
C ILE A 24 8.64 -4.81 -13.72
N THR A 25 8.31 -6.07 -14.01
CA THR A 25 7.01 -6.48 -14.57
C THR A 25 5.98 -6.81 -13.51
N LYS A 26 6.44 -7.03 -12.28
CA LYS A 26 5.63 -7.25 -11.08
C LYS A 26 6.07 -6.25 -10.03
N GLY A 27 5.14 -5.59 -9.35
CA GLY A 27 5.52 -4.55 -8.40
C GLY A 27 6.00 -5.13 -7.06
N ASN A 28 6.76 -4.34 -6.30
CA ASN A 28 7.30 -4.80 -5.01
C ASN A 28 6.20 -4.93 -3.96
N THR A 29 5.25 -3.98 -3.92
CA THR A 29 4.13 -4.01 -2.97
C THR A 29 3.19 -5.18 -3.24
N GLU A 30 2.92 -5.49 -4.51
CA GLU A 30 2.16 -6.66 -4.95
C GLU A 30 2.73 -7.96 -4.39
N ARG A 31 4.06 -8.18 -4.50
CA ARG A 31 4.71 -9.35 -3.90
C ARG A 31 4.50 -9.45 -2.40
N VAL A 32 4.64 -8.33 -1.69
CA VAL A 32 4.45 -8.32 -0.23
C VAL A 32 2.98 -8.60 0.13
N ALA A 33 2.02 -8.08 -0.64
CA ALA A 33 0.60 -8.35 -0.46
C ALA A 33 0.27 -9.84 -0.62
N GLU A 34 0.82 -10.49 -1.66
CA GLU A 34 0.67 -11.93 -1.89
C GLU A 34 1.31 -12.77 -0.77
N PHE A 35 2.48 -12.38 -0.26
CA PHE A 35 3.09 -13.07 0.87
C PHE A 35 2.25 -12.97 2.15
N ILE A 36 1.58 -11.82 2.37
CA ILE A 36 0.60 -11.67 3.45
C ILE A 36 -0.58 -12.61 3.20
N GLN A 37 -1.18 -12.59 2.00
CA GLN A 37 -2.30 -13.48 1.64
C GLN A 37 -1.96 -14.94 1.90
N ASN A 38 -0.83 -15.41 1.41
CA ASN A 38 -0.39 -16.80 1.56
C ASN A 38 -0.20 -17.18 3.04
N ALA A 39 0.15 -16.21 3.88
CA ALA A 39 0.43 -16.43 5.29
C ALA A 39 -0.81 -16.45 6.19
N VAL A 40 -1.81 -15.61 5.90
CA VAL A 40 -2.98 -15.40 6.78
C VAL A 40 -4.34 -15.58 6.08
N GLY A 41 -4.36 -15.86 4.79
CA GLY A 41 -5.58 -15.90 3.97
C GLY A 41 -6.09 -14.50 3.61
N GLY A 42 -7.38 -14.41 3.27
CA GLY A 42 -8.04 -13.17 2.90
C GLY A 42 -8.00 -12.86 1.41
N GLU A 43 -8.62 -11.73 1.07
CA GLU A 43 -8.81 -11.29 -0.31
C GLU A 43 -7.80 -10.21 -0.71
N LEU A 44 -7.37 -10.22 -1.97
CA LEU A 44 -6.49 -9.20 -2.52
C LEU A 44 -7.29 -8.25 -3.40
N PHE A 45 -7.02 -6.96 -3.26
CA PHE A 45 -7.55 -5.93 -4.12
C PHE A 45 -6.42 -4.97 -4.54
N GLU A 46 -6.04 -5.02 -5.82
CA GLU A 46 -5.08 -4.08 -6.41
C GLU A 46 -5.82 -2.79 -6.78
N VAL A 47 -5.43 -1.68 -6.16
CA VAL A 47 -5.93 -0.35 -6.47
C VAL A 47 -5.26 0.14 -7.74
N ASP A 48 -6.07 0.57 -8.69
CA ASP A 48 -5.62 1.04 -9.99
C ASP A 48 -6.23 2.41 -10.30
N THR A 49 -5.43 3.35 -10.79
CA THR A 49 -5.92 4.69 -11.17
C THR A 49 -6.54 4.68 -12.57
N VAL A 50 -7.59 5.48 -12.78
CA VAL A 50 -8.19 5.68 -14.11
C VAL A 50 -7.17 6.29 -15.07
N LYS A 51 -6.44 7.31 -14.61
CA LYS A 51 -5.26 7.83 -15.30
C LYS A 51 -4.03 7.09 -14.77
N PRO A 52 -3.38 6.21 -15.56
CA PRO A 52 -2.19 5.50 -15.10
C PRO A 52 -1.03 6.48 -14.88
N TYR A 53 -0.24 6.23 -13.85
CA TYR A 53 1.05 6.92 -13.66
C TYR A 53 2.04 6.52 -14.75
N SER A 54 2.98 7.41 -15.06
CA SER A 54 4.02 7.14 -16.05
C SER A 54 4.90 5.93 -15.69
N GLU A 55 5.24 5.13 -16.70
CA GLU A 55 6.23 4.06 -16.57
C GLU A 55 7.66 4.58 -16.35
N SER A 56 7.98 5.78 -16.84
CA SER A 56 9.24 6.48 -16.51
C SER A 56 9.23 6.92 -15.05
N TYR A 57 10.28 6.56 -14.31
CA TYR A 57 10.42 6.86 -12.88
C TYR A 57 10.40 8.37 -12.62
N MET A 58 11.22 9.13 -13.36
CA MET A 58 11.38 10.57 -13.16
C MET A 58 10.08 11.34 -13.39
N THR A 59 9.28 10.92 -14.38
CA THR A 59 7.98 11.53 -14.63
C THR A 59 6.99 11.15 -13.53
N CYS A 60 6.95 9.87 -13.15
CA CYS A 60 6.05 9.36 -12.12
C CYS A 60 6.28 10.05 -10.76
N ILE A 61 7.54 10.28 -10.36
CA ILE A 61 7.81 10.95 -9.08
C ILE A 61 7.34 12.41 -9.10
N GLU A 62 7.43 13.12 -10.22
CA GLU A 62 6.90 14.50 -10.30
C GLU A 62 5.37 14.52 -10.33
N GLU A 63 4.71 13.57 -10.99
CA GLU A 63 3.25 13.37 -10.91
C GLU A 63 2.81 13.16 -9.45
N ALA A 64 3.41 12.18 -8.77
CA ALA A 64 3.12 11.87 -7.37
C ALA A 64 3.37 13.05 -6.43
N LYS A 65 4.43 13.82 -6.67
CA LYS A 65 4.78 15.02 -5.90
C LYS A 65 3.75 16.13 -6.08
N GLN A 66 3.28 16.34 -7.32
CA GLN A 66 2.26 17.34 -7.62
C GLN A 66 0.93 16.96 -6.96
N GLU A 67 0.54 15.70 -7.03
CA GLU A 67 -0.65 15.18 -6.36
C GLU A 67 -0.57 15.36 -4.84
N LEU A 68 0.56 14.99 -4.22
CA LEU A 68 0.76 15.17 -2.78
C LEU A 68 0.66 16.66 -2.38
N ARG A 69 1.33 17.55 -3.11
CA ARG A 69 1.31 19.00 -2.84
C ARG A 69 -0.07 19.61 -2.96
N SER A 70 -0.83 19.19 -3.96
CA SER A 70 -2.20 19.66 -4.20
C SER A 70 -3.26 18.93 -3.39
N LYS A 71 -2.87 17.90 -2.61
CA LYS A 71 -3.77 16.95 -1.95
C LYS A 71 -4.80 16.37 -2.92
N ALA A 72 -4.38 16.04 -4.13
CA ALA A 72 -5.25 15.44 -5.14
C ALA A 72 -5.86 14.13 -4.64
N ARG A 73 -6.97 13.72 -5.24
CA ARG A 73 -7.60 12.41 -5.06
C ARG A 73 -7.76 11.78 -6.44
N PRO A 74 -6.69 11.17 -7.00
CA PRO A 74 -6.76 10.49 -8.28
C PRO A 74 -7.91 9.50 -8.29
N GLU A 75 -8.70 9.53 -9.34
CA GLU A 75 -9.81 8.60 -9.53
C GLU A 75 -9.26 7.18 -9.71
N ILE A 76 -9.88 6.22 -9.04
CA ILE A 76 -9.54 4.80 -9.14
C ILE A 76 -10.61 4.05 -9.93
N LYS A 77 -10.19 3.02 -10.65
CA LYS A 77 -11.06 2.30 -11.60
C LYS A 77 -12.19 1.55 -10.90
N GLU A 78 -11.87 0.92 -9.78
CA GLU A 78 -12.74 0.00 -9.08
C GLU A 78 -12.58 0.19 -7.57
N TYR A 79 -13.56 -0.32 -6.83
CA TYR A 79 -13.65 -0.24 -5.38
C TYR A 79 -14.04 -1.63 -4.86
N PRO A 80 -13.47 -2.13 -3.74
CA PRO A 80 -13.93 -3.36 -3.13
C PRO A 80 -15.41 -3.28 -2.75
N ASP A 81 -16.20 -4.25 -3.19
CA ASP A 81 -17.58 -4.43 -2.74
C ASP A 81 -17.61 -4.95 -1.30
N ASN A 82 -18.71 -4.68 -0.59
CA ASN A 82 -18.95 -5.17 0.78
C ASN A 82 -17.79 -4.92 1.76
N PHE A 83 -17.12 -3.76 1.66
CA PHE A 83 -15.97 -3.42 2.49
C PHE A 83 -16.28 -3.50 4.01
N GLU A 84 -17.54 -3.31 4.37
CA GLU A 84 -18.09 -3.48 5.71
C GLU A 84 -17.87 -4.87 6.30
N ASP A 85 -17.84 -5.93 5.48
CA ASP A 85 -17.75 -7.33 5.91
C ASP A 85 -16.37 -7.72 6.43
N TYR A 86 -15.35 -6.90 6.18
CA TYR A 86 -13.97 -7.17 6.62
C TYR A 86 -13.65 -6.47 7.95
N ASP A 87 -13.15 -7.24 8.92
CA ASP A 87 -12.73 -6.72 10.22
C ASP A 87 -11.31 -6.16 10.19
N THR A 88 -10.45 -6.78 9.38
CA THR A 88 -9.02 -6.47 9.29
C THR A 88 -8.64 -6.11 7.87
N ILE A 89 -8.08 -4.91 7.71
CA ILE A 89 -7.65 -4.38 6.42
C ILE A 89 -6.12 -4.20 6.46
N PHE A 90 -5.40 -4.97 5.66
CA PHE A 90 -4.02 -4.60 5.35
C PHE A 90 -4.02 -3.54 4.26
N VAL A 91 -3.20 -2.51 4.44
CA VAL A 91 -3.08 -1.39 3.50
C VAL A 91 -1.65 -1.34 2.96
N GLY A 92 -1.48 -1.73 1.71
CA GLY A 92 -0.20 -1.85 1.03
C GLY A 92 0.09 -0.70 0.07
N TYR A 93 1.30 -0.14 0.09
CA TYR A 93 1.69 0.90 -0.86
C TYR A 93 3.21 1.02 -1.03
N PRO A 94 3.72 1.53 -2.16
CA PRO A 94 5.05 2.09 -2.21
C PRO A 94 5.08 3.40 -1.40
N ASN A 95 6.14 3.66 -0.64
CA ASN A 95 6.32 4.97 -0.01
C ASN A 95 6.76 5.99 -1.07
N TRP A 96 5.86 6.92 -1.41
CA TRP A 96 6.12 8.04 -2.32
C TRP A 96 6.16 9.34 -1.54
N TRP A 97 7.28 10.05 -1.63
CA TRP A 97 7.48 11.35 -0.98
C TRP A 97 7.19 11.37 0.52
N GLY A 98 7.44 10.24 1.20
CA GLY A 98 7.28 10.11 2.65
C GLY A 98 5.91 9.59 3.09
N THR A 99 4.99 9.27 2.17
CA THR A 99 3.68 8.71 2.53
C THR A 99 3.11 7.79 1.43
N MET A 100 1.82 7.44 1.52
CA MET A 100 1.11 6.62 0.54
C MET A 100 0.85 7.41 -0.76
N PRO A 101 0.76 6.74 -1.92
CA PRO A 101 0.26 7.36 -3.15
C PRO A 101 -1.17 7.91 -2.94
N MET A 102 -1.50 9.02 -3.60
CA MET A 102 -2.76 9.73 -3.34
C MET A 102 -4.01 8.91 -3.70
N CYS A 103 -3.91 7.93 -4.60
CA CYS A 103 -4.99 7.00 -4.91
C CYS A 103 -5.41 6.14 -3.71
N MET A 104 -4.49 5.84 -2.78
CA MET A 104 -4.82 5.13 -1.54
C MET A 104 -5.65 6.00 -0.59
N PHE A 105 -5.43 7.32 -0.60
CA PHE A 105 -6.29 8.25 0.13
C PHE A 105 -7.69 8.28 -0.49
N THR A 106 -7.80 8.30 -1.83
CA THR A 106 -9.09 8.20 -2.54
C THR A 106 -9.88 6.97 -2.09
N LEU A 107 -9.23 5.80 -2.05
CA LEU A 107 -9.87 4.55 -1.62
C LEU A 107 -10.34 4.64 -0.16
N LEU A 108 -9.44 4.96 0.77
CA LEU A 108 -9.74 4.87 2.21
C LEU A 108 -10.75 5.92 2.67
N GLU A 109 -10.81 7.09 2.03
CA GLU A 109 -11.83 8.11 2.33
C GLU A 109 -13.24 7.71 1.89
N LYS A 110 -13.37 6.69 1.03
CA LYS A 110 -14.67 6.24 0.52
C LYS A 110 -15.49 5.47 1.57
N TYR A 111 -14.82 4.89 2.58
CA TYR A 111 -15.41 3.92 3.50
C TYR A 111 -15.42 4.42 4.95
N ASP A 112 -16.40 3.95 5.72
CA ASP A 112 -16.35 4.05 7.18
C ASP A 112 -15.45 2.91 7.71
N LEU A 113 -14.39 3.30 8.42
CA LEU A 113 -13.39 2.38 8.96
C LEU A 113 -13.55 2.19 10.48
N THR A 114 -14.61 2.74 11.07
CA THR A 114 -14.87 2.64 12.51
C THR A 114 -14.95 1.18 12.96
N GLY A 115 -14.21 0.86 14.03
CA GLY A 115 -14.16 -0.50 14.59
C GLY A 115 -13.27 -1.48 13.83
N LYS A 116 -12.80 -1.13 12.62
CA LYS A 116 -11.88 -1.99 11.84
C LYS A 116 -10.45 -1.92 12.36
N THR A 117 -9.67 -2.95 12.06
CA THR A 117 -8.22 -2.97 12.30
C THR A 117 -7.48 -2.66 11.00
N ILE A 118 -6.66 -1.62 11.00
CA ILE A 118 -5.83 -1.22 9.84
C ILE A 118 -4.39 -1.63 10.11
N ILE A 119 -3.81 -2.41 9.20
CA ILE A 119 -2.44 -2.94 9.31
C ILE A 119 -1.63 -2.50 8.09
N PRO A 120 -0.89 -1.38 8.18
CA PRO A 120 -0.17 -0.88 7.02
C PRO A 120 1.09 -1.70 6.73
N PHE A 121 1.44 -1.77 5.45
CA PHE A 121 2.77 -2.17 5.01
C PHE A 121 3.20 -1.32 3.83
N CYS A 122 4.49 -1.05 3.71
CA CYS A 122 5.00 -0.35 2.55
C CYS A 122 6.28 -0.95 2.00
N THR A 123 6.50 -0.71 0.71
CA THR A 123 7.80 -0.92 0.08
C THR A 123 8.48 0.41 -0.18
N ASN A 124 9.78 0.50 0.07
CA ASN A 124 10.54 1.74 -0.10
C ASN A 124 12.01 1.46 -0.39
N GLU A 125 12.77 2.50 -0.72
CA GLU A 125 14.21 2.40 -0.99
C GLU A 125 15.03 3.16 0.07
N GLY A 126 14.61 3.06 1.34
CA GLY A 126 15.31 3.62 2.51
C GLY A 126 14.52 4.64 3.34
N SER A 127 13.33 5.08 2.88
CA SER A 127 12.50 6.05 3.61
C SER A 127 11.69 5.45 4.76
N GLY A 128 11.62 4.12 4.87
CA GLY A 128 10.78 3.46 5.87
C GLY A 128 9.29 3.78 5.67
N MET A 129 8.54 3.87 6.78
CA MET A 129 7.12 4.27 6.74
C MET A 129 6.91 5.78 6.50
N GLY A 130 7.95 6.61 6.61
CA GLY A 130 7.80 8.07 6.55
C GLY A 130 6.75 8.58 7.55
N SER A 131 5.77 9.36 7.07
CA SER A 131 4.61 9.81 7.84
C SER A 131 3.35 8.97 7.63
N SER A 132 3.40 7.89 6.85
CA SER A 132 2.18 7.20 6.40
C SER A 132 1.34 6.63 7.55
N GLU A 133 1.96 6.13 8.63
CA GLU A 133 1.23 5.66 9.81
C GLU A 133 0.45 6.79 10.51
N ARG A 134 1.03 8.00 10.55
CA ARG A 134 0.35 9.18 11.10
C ARG A 134 -0.80 9.58 10.19
N ASP A 135 -0.58 9.56 8.88
CA ASP A 135 -1.60 9.94 7.90
C ASP A 135 -2.76 8.93 7.93
N LEU A 136 -2.49 7.63 8.05
CA LEU A 136 -3.50 6.58 8.26
C LEU A 136 -4.28 6.76 9.56
N LYS A 137 -3.61 7.08 10.68
CA LYS A 137 -4.30 7.37 11.95
C LYS A 137 -5.23 8.59 11.85
N ALA A 138 -4.85 9.59 11.06
CA ALA A 138 -5.69 10.77 10.83
C ALA A 138 -6.86 10.48 9.88
N LEU A 139 -6.63 9.63 8.88
CA LEU A 139 -7.59 9.26 7.84
C LEU A 139 -8.64 8.26 8.33
N CYS A 140 -8.19 7.16 8.94
CA CYS A 140 -8.99 6.03 9.38
C CYS A 140 -9.55 6.27 10.79
N LYS A 141 -10.29 7.36 10.99
CA LYS A 141 -10.87 7.70 12.29
C LYS A 141 -11.79 6.58 12.77
N GLY A 142 -11.71 6.25 14.06
CA GLY A 142 -12.48 5.17 14.67
C GLY A 142 -11.89 3.76 14.43
N ALA A 143 -10.90 3.62 13.55
CA ALA A 143 -10.19 2.36 13.34
C ALA A 143 -9.02 2.19 14.33
N THR A 144 -8.63 0.95 14.60
CA THR A 144 -7.38 0.63 15.28
C THR A 144 -6.26 0.50 14.26
N VAL A 145 -5.36 1.49 14.18
CA VAL A 145 -4.21 1.44 13.27
C VAL A 145 -3.00 0.83 14.00
N LYS A 146 -2.57 -0.37 13.56
CA LYS A 146 -1.40 -1.08 14.07
C LYS A 146 -0.09 -0.51 13.51
N ALA A 147 1.02 -0.90 14.14
CA ALA A 147 2.36 -0.61 13.63
C ALA A 147 2.59 -1.34 12.30
N GLY A 148 3.09 -0.63 11.31
CA GLY A 148 3.27 -1.15 9.96
C GLY A 148 4.58 -1.87 9.72
N LEU A 149 4.65 -2.57 8.59
CA LEU A 149 5.87 -3.19 8.09
C LEU A 149 6.46 -2.39 6.93
N SER A 150 7.70 -1.94 7.09
CA SER A 150 8.51 -1.44 5.98
C SER A 150 9.38 -2.55 5.39
N VAL A 151 9.26 -2.76 4.09
CA VAL A 151 10.09 -3.69 3.30
C VAL A 151 10.92 -2.89 2.31
N HIS A 152 12.23 -3.18 2.23
CA HIS A 152 13.08 -2.57 1.23
C HIS A 152 12.71 -3.14 -0.15
N GLY A 153 12.41 -2.28 -1.13
CA GLY A 153 11.84 -2.68 -2.41
C GLY A 153 12.73 -3.63 -3.19
N ALA A 154 14.02 -3.34 -3.23
CA ALA A 154 15.03 -4.20 -3.84
C ALA A 154 15.18 -5.58 -3.20
N GLU A 155 14.68 -5.77 -1.98
CA GLU A 155 14.70 -7.03 -1.21
C GLU A 155 13.31 -7.65 -1.07
N ALA A 156 12.30 -7.09 -1.75
CA ALA A 156 10.92 -7.50 -1.58
C ALA A 156 10.73 -8.98 -1.95
N ALA A 157 11.42 -9.47 -2.98
CA ALA A 157 11.31 -10.86 -3.42
C ALA A 157 11.84 -11.87 -2.40
N GLU A 158 12.85 -11.48 -1.62
CA GLU A 158 13.50 -12.31 -0.60
C GLU A 158 12.84 -12.19 0.78
N SER A 159 11.81 -11.34 0.90
CA SER A 159 11.23 -10.96 2.19
C SER A 159 10.12 -11.90 2.71
N GLU A 160 9.74 -12.93 1.95
CA GLU A 160 8.56 -13.77 2.22
C GLU A 160 8.49 -14.29 3.66
N SER A 161 9.57 -14.94 4.15
CA SER A 161 9.59 -15.51 5.50
C SER A 161 9.37 -14.44 6.58
N LYS A 162 9.97 -13.25 6.40
CA LYS A 162 9.83 -12.13 7.34
C LYS A 162 8.42 -11.55 7.31
N VAL A 163 7.88 -11.34 6.11
CA VAL A 163 6.52 -10.81 5.89
C VAL A 163 5.48 -11.76 6.47
N ALA A 164 5.58 -13.06 6.18
CA ALA A 164 4.67 -14.07 6.68
C ALA A 164 4.67 -14.16 8.21
N ALA A 165 5.86 -14.13 8.84
CA ALA A 165 5.99 -14.14 10.29
C ALA A 165 5.42 -12.87 10.94
N TRP A 166 5.57 -11.71 10.29
CA TRP A 166 4.97 -10.45 10.75
C TRP A 166 3.45 -10.49 10.61
N ALA A 167 2.91 -10.91 9.46
CA ALA A 167 1.47 -10.96 9.20
C ALA A 167 0.75 -11.83 10.23
N LYS A 168 1.26 -13.04 10.48
CA LYS A 168 0.69 -13.99 11.46
C LYS A 168 0.64 -13.47 12.89
N LYS A 169 1.53 -12.54 13.27
CA LYS A 169 1.55 -11.93 14.60
C LYS A 169 0.55 -10.77 14.75
N ASN A 170 0.04 -10.26 13.62
CA ASN A 170 -0.80 -9.07 13.59
C ASN A 170 -2.27 -9.37 13.27
N VAL A 171 -2.61 -10.63 12.98
CA VAL A 171 -3.99 -11.12 12.88
C VAL A 171 -4.44 -11.80 14.16
#